data_AF-A0A8C6SP33-F1
#
_entry.id   AF-A0A8C6SP33-F1
#
_cell.length_a   1.000
_cell.length_b   1.000
_cell.length_c   1.000
_cell.angle_alpha   90.00
_cell.angle_beta   90.00
_cell.angle_gamma   90.00
#
_symmetry.space_group_name_H-M   'P 1'
#
loop_
_entity.id
_entity.type
_entity.pdbx_description
1 polymer ?
#
loop_
_entity_poly.entity_id
_entity_poly.type
_entity_poly.pdbx_seq_one_letter_code
_entity_poly.pdbx_strand_id
1 'polypeptide(L)'
;KYSITLLFVLLHTGCWTDWFDRDDPSGEGDFETLPKLHEENPGKICNKPLQIQVLTTGWLPVSSTGDIVDKCTCVKDKGFTCKNSAQKKGICSDYQVRFQCPIDFCPQPQDTGCWTDWFDRDNPTGKGDFEILIELHKENPGKICNNPLQIQVLTTGGQPVSSTGEIIDTSDTEKGFICKHSDQKNGRCSDYKVRFLCPTDFCAPPPVKLKQFGCWTDWFDRDNPSGKGDFEILIKLHKENPGKICNNPLQIQVLTTGGSLSTPLETSLTRLTQR
;
A
#
# COMPACT_ATOMS: atom_id res chain seq x y z
N LYS A 1 -18.39 -33.02 -7.39
CA LYS A 1 -19.02 -31.69 -7.48
C LYS A 1 -18.17 -30.72 -6.66
N TYR A 2 -17.15 -30.12 -7.26
CA TYR A 2 -16.33 -29.12 -6.58
C TYR A 2 -16.97 -27.76 -6.85
N SER A 3 -17.50 -27.15 -5.79
CA SER A 3 -18.02 -25.80 -5.82
C SER A 3 -16.82 -24.86 -5.80
N ILE A 4 -16.48 -24.28 -6.95
CA ILE A 4 -15.57 -23.15 -7.01
C ILE A 4 -16.34 -21.97 -6.41
N THR A 5 -16.08 -21.68 -5.14
CA THR A 5 -16.48 -20.42 -4.54
C THR A 5 -15.80 -19.32 -5.34
N LEU A 6 -16.56 -18.61 -6.18
CA LEU A 6 -16.15 -17.36 -6.77
C LEU A 6 -15.82 -16.40 -5.61
N LEU A 7 -14.53 -16.32 -5.25
CA LEU A 7 -14.02 -15.16 -4.57
C LEU A 7 -14.13 -14.01 -5.58
N PHE A 8 -15.23 -13.27 -5.53
CA PHE A 8 -15.28 -11.92 -6.10
C PHE A 8 -14.26 -11.09 -5.34
N VAL A 9 -12.99 -11.15 -5.74
CA VAL A 9 -12.07 -10.05 -5.49
C VAL A 9 -12.64 -8.92 -6.31
N LEU A 10 -13.34 -7.98 -5.67
CA LEU A 10 -13.66 -6.69 -6.24
C LEU A 10 -12.34 -6.08 -6.72
N LEU A 11 -12.07 -6.21 -8.02
CA LEU A 11 -10.97 -5.52 -8.70
C LEU A 11 -11.26 -4.03 -8.60
N HIS A 12 -10.83 -3.42 -7.50
CA HIS A 12 -10.77 -1.98 -7.36
C HIS A 12 -9.76 -1.49 -8.39
N THR A 13 -10.23 -0.87 -9.47
CA THR A 13 -9.39 -0.41 -10.59
C THR A 13 -8.52 0.79 -10.24
N GLY A 14 -8.65 1.31 -9.02
CA GLY A 14 -7.95 2.49 -8.52
C GLY A 14 -8.55 2.97 -7.20
N CYS A 15 -8.04 4.10 -6.72
CA CYS A 15 -8.50 4.80 -5.51
C CYS A 15 -8.71 6.28 -5.83
N TRP A 16 -9.55 6.94 -5.05
CA TRP A 16 -9.73 8.39 -5.13
C TRP A 16 -8.72 9.07 -4.21
N THR A 17 -8.16 10.18 -4.67
CA THR A 17 -7.43 11.12 -3.83
C THR A 17 -8.39 11.83 -2.86
N ASP A 18 -7.81 12.57 -1.91
CA ASP A 18 -8.52 13.65 -1.21
C ASP A 18 -9.03 14.71 -2.22
N TRP A 19 -9.91 15.59 -1.73
CA TRP A 19 -10.35 16.75 -2.47
C TRP A 19 -9.30 17.86 -2.40
N PHE A 20 -9.10 18.53 -3.52
CA PHE A 20 -8.21 19.68 -3.66
C PHE A 20 -9.01 20.88 -4.15
N ASP A 21 -8.75 22.00 -3.50
CA ASP A 21 -9.33 23.31 -3.75
C ASP A 21 -8.15 24.27 -3.62
N ARG A 22 -7.71 24.81 -4.75
CA ARG A 22 -6.47 25.56 -4.87
C ARG A 22 -6.73 27.01 -5.23
N ASP A 23 -7.81 27.29 -5.95
CA ASP A 23 -8.08 28.61 -6.52
C ASP A 23 -9.53 29.05 -6.32
N ASP A 24 -9.73 30.01 -5.41
CA ASP A 24 -11.03 30.65 -5.25
C ASP A 24 -11.49 31.35 -6.55
N PRO A 25 -12.80 31.52 -6.81
CA PRO A 25 -13.35 32.15 -8.02
C PRO A 25 -13.04 33.66 -8.18
N SER A 26 -12.11 34.20 -7.39
CA SER A 26 -11.65 35.58 -7.43
C SER A 26 -10.78 35.84 -8.67
N GLY A 27 -10.74 37.09 -9.15
CA GLY A 27 -9.95 37.42 -10.34
C GLY A 27 -10.55 36.87 -11.64
N GLU A 28 -9.81 36.03 -12.36
CA GLU A 28 -10.18 35.59 -13.72
C GLU A 28 -11.14 34.39 -13.77
N GLY A 29 -11.33 33.69 -12.65
CA GLY A 29 -12.08 32.45 -12.59
C GLY A 29 -11.65 31.59 -11.42
N ASP A 30 -11.98 30.30 -11.51
CA ASP A 30 -11.58 29.26 -10.58
C ASP A 30 -10.84 28.17 -11.39
N PHE A 31 -9.59 27.90 -11.01
CA PHE A 31 -8.63 27.13 -11.80
C PHE A 31 -7.95 25.98 -11.04
N GLU A 32 -8.68 24.88 -10.89
CA GLU A 32 -8.18 23.59 -10.39
C GLU A 32 -7.33 22.79 -11.41
N THR A 33 -6.24 23.39 -11.91
CA THR A 33 -5.38 22.80 -12.93
C THR A 33 -4.42 21.75 -12.38
N LEU A 34 -4.33 20.58 -13.03
CA LEU A 34 -3.52 19.45 -12.57
C LEU A 34 -2.02 19.80 -12.38
N PRO A 35 -1.34 20.56 -13.27
CA PRO A 35 0.05 20.94 -13.05
C PRO A 35 0.26 21.75 -11.76
N LYS A 36 -0.63 22.70 -11.46
CA LYS A 36 -0.54 23.50 -10.23
C LYS A 36 -0.85 22.68 -9.00
N LEU A 37 -1.84 21.79 -9.09
CA LEU A 37 -2.14 20.85 -8.03
C LEU A 37 -0.97 19.91 -7.74
N HIS A 38 -0.21 19.46 -8.75
CA HIS A 38 1.02 18.68 -8.54
C HIS A 38 2.15 19.48 -7.89
N GLU A 39 2.33 20.75 -8.28
CA GLU A 39 3.34 21.64 -7.67
C GLU A 39 3.08 21.85 -6.18
N GLU A 40 1.82 22.08 -5.80
CA GLU A 40 1.42 22.39 -4.43
C GLU A 40 1.20 21.13 -3.56
N ASN A 41 0.92 19.98 -4.18
CA ASN A 41 0.67 18.70 -3.50
C ASN A 41 1.59 17.57 -3.99
N PRO A 42 2.91 17.66 -3.78
CA PRO A 42 3.87 16.70 -4.31
C PRO A 42 3.60 15.28 -3.79
N GLY A 43 3.45 14.34 -4.73
CA GLY A 43 3.21 12.91 -4.43
C GLY A 43 1.80 12.57 -3.95
N LYS A 44 0.86 13.53 -3.90
CA LYS A 44 -0.53 13.30 -3.46
C LYS A 44 -1.49 12.95 -4.60
N ILE A 45 -1.11 13.27 -5.84
CA ILE A 45 -1.90 12.99 -7.05
C ILE A 45 -1.01 12.23 -8.03
N CYS A 46 -1.53 11.16 -8.63
CA CYS A 46 -0.82 10.38 -9.63
C CYS A 46 -0.50 11.20 -10.89
N ASN A 47 0.56 10.82 -11.60
CA ASN A 47 0.95 11.44 -12.86
C ASN A 47 -0.05 11.21 -14.00
N LYS A 48 -0.83 10.11 -13.94
CA LYS A 48 -1.80 9.73 -14.97
C LYS A 48 -3.14 9.32 -14.33
N PRO A 49 -4.00 10.28 -13.98
CA PRO A 49 -5.32 9.99 -13.46
C PRO A 49 -6.18 9.16 -14.44
N LEU A 50 -6.99 8.26 -13.89
CA LEU A 50 -7.98 7.49 -14.62
C LEU A 50 -9.26 8.31 -14.84
N GLN A 51 -9.64 9.09 -13.82
CA GLN A 51 -10.84 9.94 -13.80
C GLN A 51 -10.59 11.20 -12.98
N ILE A 52 -11.47 12.19 -13.17
CA ILE A 52 -11.59 13.39 -12.35
C ILE A 52 -13.05 13.53 -11.90
N GLN A 53 -13.24 13.96 -10.67
CA GLN A 53 -14.54 14.39 -10.15
C GLN A 53 -14.43 15.85 -9.70
N VAL A 54 -15.50 16.62 -9.96
CA VAL A 54 -15.58 18.04 -9.63
C VAL A 54 -16.89 18.30 -8.91
N LEU A 55 -16.82 19.02 -7.81
CA LEU A 55 -17.96 19.53 -7.05
C LEU A 55 -17.68 20.97 -6.65
N THR A 56 -18.71 21.71 -6.26
CA THR A 56 -18.47 22.94 -5.52
C THR A 56 -17.95 22.63 -4.11
N THR A 57 -17.36 23.62 -3.42
CA THR A 57 -17.05 23.54 -1.98
C THR A 57 -18.30 23.28 -1.13
N GLY A 58 -19.48 23.64 -1.65
CA GLY A 58 -20.80 23.28 -1.12
C GLY A 58 -21.36 21.91 -1.58
N TRP A 59 -20.53 21.04 -2.18
CA TRP A 59 -20.88 19.67 -2.59
C TRP A 59 -21.93 19.54 -3.70
N LEU A 60 -22.12 20.59 -4.49
CA LEU A 60 -23.05 20.56 -5.63
C LEU A 60 -22.31 20.12 -6.91
N PRO A 61 -22.94 19.31 -7.76
CA PRO A 61 -22.36 18.99 -9.07
C PRO A 61 -22.40 20.22 -9.98
N VAL A 62 -21.43 20.31 -10.89
CA VAL A 62 -21.30 21.41 -11.85
C VAL A 62 -22.58 21.63 -12.67
N SER A 63 -23.31 20.56 -13.01
CA SER A 63 -24.58 20.65 -13.74
C SER A 63 -25.67 21.44 -13.01
N SER A 64 -25.55 21.60 -11.69
CA SER A 64 -26.56 22.26 -10.84
C SER A 64 -26.23 23.72 -10.54
N THR A 65 -25.05 24.22 -10.90
CA THR A 65 -24.63 25.61 -10.61
C THR A 65 -25.17 26.61 -11.63
N GLY A 66 -25.38 26.15 -12.87
CA GLY A 66 -25.73 26.98 -14.02
C GLY A 66 -24.54 27.72 -14.63
N ASP A 67 -23.31 27.38 -14.20
CA ASP A 67 -22.09 27.94 -14.78
C ASP A 67 -21.82 27.34 -16.16
N ILE A 68 -21.30 28.17 -17.05
CA ILE A 68 -20.90 27.81 -18.40
C ILE A 68 -19.50 27.20 -18.31
N VAL A 69 -19.47 25.88 -18.36
CA VAL A 69 -18.26 25.05 -18.39
C VAL A 69 -18.29 24.14 -19.62
N ASP A 70 -17.27 24.21 -20.46
CA ASP A 70 -17.21 23.36 -21.64
C ASP A 70 -16.79 21.93 -21.28
N LYS A 71 -17.22 20.93 -22.06
CA LYS A 71 -16.79 19.53 -21.86
C LYS A 71 -15.26 19.34 -21.92
N CYS A 72 -14.54 20.29 -22.52
CA CYS A 72 -13.09 20.31 -22.64
C CYS A 72 -12.35 20.94 -21.45
N THR A 73 -13.05 21.54 -20.47
CA THR A 73 -12.42 22.09 -19.27
C THR A 73 -12.34 21.12 -18.09
N CYS A 74 -13.10 20.02 -18.10
CA CYS A 74 -12.99 18.94 -17.11
C CYS A 74 -12.29 17.73 -17.76
N VAL A 75 -10.97 17.74 -17.73
CA VAL A 75 -10.14 16.71 -18.36
C VAL A 75 -9.18 16.18 -17.31
N LYS A 76 -9.22 14.87 -17.06
CA LYS A 76 -8.40 14.22 -16.03
C LYS A 76 -6.89 14.49 -16.13
N ASP A 77 -6.39 14.77 -17.34
CA ASP A 77 -4.98 15.08 -17.61
C ASP A 77 -4.65 16.59 -17.52
N LYS A 78 -5.66 17.45 -17.29
CA LYS A 78 -5.51 18.91 -17.22
C LYS A 78 -6.10 19.55 -15.96
N GLY A 79 -7.04 18.88 -15.29
CA GLY A 79 -7.80 19.41 -14.16
C GLY A 79 -9.16 19.97 -14.55
N PHE A 80 -9.61 20.98 -13.81
CA PHE A 80 -10.85 21.70 -14.04
C PHE A 80 -10.58 23.22 -14.16
N THR A 81 -11.36 23.91 -14.98
CA THR A 81 -11.27 25.38 -15.10
C THR A 81 -12.64 25.98 -15.36
N CYS A 82 -12.97 27.03 -14.61
CA CYS A 82 -14.10 27.91 -14.84
C CYS A 82 -13.60 29.34 -15.02
N LYS A 83 -14.08 30.07 -16.03
CA LYS A 83 -13.67 31.47 -16.30
C LYS A 83 -14.81 32.42 -15.99
N ASN A 84 -14.53 33.46 -15.19
CA ASN A 84 -15.51 34.49 -14.83
C ASN A 84 -16.08 35.21 -16.06
N SER A 85 -15.23 35.48 -17.06
CA SER A 85 -15.61 36.15 -18.31
C SER A 85 -16.61 35.36 -19.17
N ALA A 86 -16.71 34.05 -18.97
CA ALA A 86 -17.69 33.21 -19.65
C ALA A 86 -19.04 33.14 -18.91
N GLN A 87 -19.11 33.62 -17.66
CA GLN A 87 -20.30 33.46 -16.83
C GLN A 87 -21.29 34.60 -17.01
N LYS A 88 -22.58 34.27 -17.15
CA LYS A 88 -23.66 35.27 -17.21
C LYS A 88 -23.78 36.09 -15.91
N LYS A 89 -23.47 35.45 -14.78
CA LYS A 89 -23.44 36.09 -13.45
C LYS A 89 -22.16 36.90 -13.22
N GLY A 90 -21.18 36.81 -14.11
CA GLY A 90 -19.88 37.47 -14.02
C GLY A 90 -18.89 36.82 -13.05
N ILE A 91 -19.26 35.74 -12.36
CA ILE A 91 -18.40 35.00 -11.44
C ILE A 91 -18.74 33.51 -11.49
N CYS A 92 -17.70 32.67 -11.36
CA CYS A 92 -17.81 31.23 -11.20
C CYS A 92 -18.28 30.86 -9.79
N SER A 93 -18.89 29.69 -9.65
CA SER A 93 -18.95 29.01 -8.35
C SER A 93 -17.54 28.58 -7.93
N ASP A 94 -17.40 28.28 -6.66
CA ASP A 94 -16.17 27.82 -6.02
C ASP A 94 -16.10 26.29 -6.04
N TYR A 95 -15.09 25.72 -6.67
CA TYR A 95 -14.96 24.32 -7.06
C TYR A 95 -13.76 23.63 -6.45
N GLN A 96 -13.95 22.35 -6.14
CA GLN A 96 -12.92 21.43 -5.69
C GLN A 96 -12.90 20.20 -6.60
N VAL A 97 -11.73 19.60 -6.75
CA VAL A 97 -11.50 18.43 -7.60
C VAL A 97 -10.89 17.28 -6.83
N ARG A 98 -11.15 16.05 -7.28
CA ARG A 98 -10.37 14.88 -6.89
C ARG A 98 -10.16 13.96 -8.07
N PHE A 99 -9.13 13.14 -8.00
CA PHE A 99 -8.70 12.28 -9.09
C PHE A 99 -8.81 10.81 -8.69
N GLN A 100 -9.24 9.97 -9.62
CA GLN A 100 -9.10 8.53 -9.46
C GLN A 100 -7.74 8.13 -10.01
N CYS A 101 -6.88 7.61 -9.15
CA CYS A 101 -5.56 7.15 -9.53
C CYS A 101 -5.52 5.64 -9.75
N PRO A 102 -4.62 5.15 -10.63
CA PRO A 102 -4.48 3.72 -10.83
C PRO A 102 -3.98 3.03 -9.56
N ILE A 103 -4.24 1.73 -9.46
CA ILE A 103 -4.04 0.95 -8.24
C ILE A 103 -2.59 0.95 -7.75
N ASP A 104 -1.60 1.17 -8.62
CA ASP A 104 -0.16 1.25 -8.29
C ASP A 104 0.23 2.54 -7.54
N PHE A 105 -0.54 3.62 -7.72
CA PHE A 105 -0.40 4.86 -6.97
C PHE A 105 -1.09 4.80 -5.61
N CYS A 106 -2.13 3.97 -5.50
CA CYS A 106 -2.88 3.84 -4.27
C CYS A 106 -2.01 3.30 -3.15
N PRO A 107 -2.24 3.72 -1.90
CA PRO A 107 -1.59 3.10 -0.76
C PRO A 107 -1.80 1.59 -0.84
N GLN A 108 -0.72 0.84 -1.07
CA GLN A 108 -0.85 -0.60 -1.06
C GLN A 108 -1.21 -1.03 0.36
N PRO A 109 -1.88 -2.18 0.55
CA PRO A 109 -2.08 -2.75 1.88
C PRO A 109 -0.78 -2.92 2.68
N GLN A 110 0.35 -2.99 1.96
CA GLN A 110 1.72 -3.09 2.46
C GLN A 110 2.41 -1.72 2.68
N ASP A 111 1.83 -0.60 2.23
CA ASP A 111 2.32 0.76 2.49
C ASP A 111 1.69 1.39 3.74
N THR A 112 0.60 0.81 4.25
CA THR A 112 -0.07 1.25 5.49
C THR A 112 0.30 0.41 6.72
N GLY A 113 0.99 -0.71 6.52
CA GLY A 113 1.43 -1.60 7.59
C GLY A 113 1.20 -3.08 7.30
N CYS A 114 1.26 -3.90 8.33
CA CYS A 114 0.86 -5.30 8.29
C CYS A 114 0.14 -5.66 9.59
N TRP A 115 -0.87 -6.52 9.47
CA TRP A 115 -1.51 -7.09 10.63
C TRP A 115 -0.60 -8.16 11.24
N THR A 116 -0.46 -8.14 12.56
CA THR A 116 0.13 -9.24 13.31
C THR A 116 -0.73 -10.49 13.21
N ASP A 117 -0.20 -11.61 13.73
CA ASP A 117 -1.02 -12.75 14.13
C ASP A 117 -2.07 -12.34 15.19
N TRP A 118 -3.05 -13.20 15.42
CA TRP A 118 -4.00 -13.04 16.52
C TRP A 118 -3.37 -13.47 17.84
N PHE A 119 -3.62 -12.69 18.88
CA PHE A 119 -3.21 -12.96 20.26
C PHE A 119 -4.45 -13.06 21.14
N ASP A 120 -4.40 -14.05 22.02
CA ASP A 120 -5.44 -14.44 22.98
C ASP A 120 -4.66 -14.92 24.20
N ARG A 121 -4.51 -14.02 25.16
CA ARG A 121 -3.60 -14.17 26.29
C ARG A 121 -4.36 -14.37 27.58
N ASP A 122 -5.55 -13.80 27.70
CA ASP A 122 -6.43 -13.99 28.83
C ASP A 122 -7.74 -14.67 28.38
N ASN A 123 -8.34 -15.43 29.28
CA ASN A 123 -9.68 -15.98 29.06
C ASN A 123 -10.65 -15.22 29.96
N PRO A 124 -11.98 -15.24 29.71
CA PRO A 124 -13.01 -14.55 30.52
C PRO A 124 -13.23 -15.21 31.90
N THR A 125 -12.15 -15.51 32.61
CA THR A 125 -12.13 -16.06 33.96
C THR A 125 -11.83 -14.96 34.97
N GLY A 126 -12.28 -15.12 36.21
CA GLY A 126 -12.09 -14.08 37.22
C GLY A 126 -12.89 -12.80 36.92
N LYS A 127 -12.20 -11.71 36.57
CA LYS A 127 -12.78 -10.35 36.50
C LYS A 127 -13.27 -9.92 35.12
N GLY A 128 -13.01 -10.69 34.08
CA GLY A 128 -13.23 -10.27 32.70
C GLY A 128 -12.23 -10.92 31.78
N ASP A 129 -12.04 -10.30 30.62
CA ASP A 129 -11.08 -10.71 29.61
C ASP A 129 -10.18 -9.52 29.24
N PHE A 130 -8.86 -9.73 29.30
CA PHE A 130 -7.85 -8.68 29.36
C PHE A 130 -6.66 -8.91 28.41
N GLU A 131 -6.81 -8.44 27.18
CA GLU A 131 -5.79 -8.43 26.13
C GLU A 131 -4.93 -7.16 26.20
N ILE A 132 -4.21 -7.01 27.32
CA ILE A 132 -3.41 -5.80 27.62
C ILE A 132 -2.11 -5.80 26.80
N LEU A 133 -1.89 -4.73 26.03
CA LEU A 133 -0.77 -4.62 25.08
C LEU A 133 0.61 -4.84 25.73
N ILE A 134 0.84 -4.29 26.93
CA ILE A 134 2.14 -4.43 27.59
C ILE A 134 2.44 -5.88 28.02
N GLU A 135 1.41 -6.65 28.37
CA GLU A 135 1.56 -8.08 28.71
C GLU A 135 1.74 -8.90 27.42
N LEU A 136 0.99 -8.55 26.36
CA LEU A 136 1.15 -9.13 25.03
C LEU A 136 2.56 -8.94 24.47
N HIS A 137 3.17 -7.76 24.65
CA HIS A 137 4.57 -7.52 24.27
C HIS A 137 5.56 -8.40 25.04
N LYS A 138 5.33 -8.63 26.34
CA LYS A 138 6.21 -9.48 27.17
C LYS A 138 6.13 -10.94 26.75
N GLU A 139 4.94 -11.44 26.48
CA GLU A 139 4.70 -12.84 26.11
C GLU A 139 5.06 -13.11 24.63
N ASN A 140 5.04 -12.08 23.78
CA ASN A 140 5.33 -12.19 22.35
C ASN A 140 6.45 -11.22 21.88
N PRO A 141 7.71 -11.39 22.34
CA PRO A 141 8.80 -10.47 22.01
C PRO A 141 9.05 -10.35 20.50
N GLY A 142 9.02 -9.11 20.00
CA GLY A 142 9.26 -8.80 18.58
C GLY A 142 8.16 -9.22 17.61
N LYS A 143 7.00 -9.68 18.11
CA LYS A 143 5.84 -10.07 17.28
C LYS A 143 4.80 -8.98 17.13
N ILE A 144 4.86 -7.96 17.98
CA ILE A 144 4.00 -6.77 17.94
C ILE A 144 4.91 -5.56 17.96
N CYS A 145 4.66 -4.59 17.08
CA CYS A 145 5.35 -3.31 17.06
C CYS A 145 5.14 -2.52 18.36
N ASN A 146 6.07 -1.63 18.67
CA ASN A 146 5.98 -0.80 19.87
C ASN A 146 4.78 0.16 19.84
N ASN A 147 4.43 0.67 18.66
CA ASN A 147 3.34 1.62 18.46
C ASN A 147 2.41 1.12 17.34
N PRO A 148 1.39 0.31 17.67
CA PRO A 148 0.37 -0.09 16.72
C PRO A 148 -0.42 1.10 16.16
N LEU A 149 -0.75 1.01 14.87
CA LEU A 149 -1.58 2.00 14.17
C LEU A 149 -3.07 1.73 14.36
N GLN A 150 -3.45 0.45 14.47
CA GLN A 150 -4.83 0.01 14.70
C GLN A 150 -4.87 -1.26 15.56
N ILE A 151 -5.99 -1.48 16.22
CA ILE A 151 -6.34 -2.74 16.90
C ILE A 151 -7.59 -3.33 16.23
N GLN A 152 -7.59 -4.63 16.01
CA GLN A 152 -8.78 -5.38 15.64
C GLN A 152 -9.06 -6.42 16.72
N VAL A 153 -10.33 -6.54 17.09
CA VAL A 153 -10.79 -7.45 18.13
C VAL A 153 -11.93 -8.31 17.59
N LEU A 154 -11.86 -9.61 17.86
CA LEU A 154 -12.92 -10.56 17.58
C LEU A 154 -13.10 -11.46 18.80
N THR A 155 -14.28 -12.06 18.94
CA THR A 155 -14.37 -13.23 19.82
C THR A 155 -13.49 -14.36 19.29
N THR A 156 -13.13 -15.33 20.13
CA THR A 156 -12.39 -16.52 19.69
C THR A 156 -13.16 -17.30 18.62
N GLY A 157 -14.50 -17.24 18.65
CA GLY A 157 -15.43 -17.72 17.63
C GLY A 157 -15.54 -16.86 16.34
N GLY A 158 -14.83 -15.74 16.25
CA GLY A 158 -14.71 -14.90 15.04
C GLY A 158 -15.78 -13.83 14.88
N GLN A 159 -16.59 -13.56 15.90
CA GLN A 159 -17.63 -12.52 15.85
C GLN A 159 -17.04 -11.14 16.18
N PRO A 160 -17.46 -10.06 15.49
CA PRO A 160 -17.04 -8.71 15.85
C PRO A 160 -17.66 -8.27 17.18
N VAL A 161 -16.92 -7.47 17.95
CA VAL A 161 -17.35 -6.91 19.24
C VAL A 161 -18.72 -6.23 19.15
N SER A 162 -18.99 -5.49 18.08
CA SER A 162 -20.28 -4.80 17.88
C SER A 162 -21.49 -5.73 17.84
N SER A 163 -21.29 -7.02 17.53
CA SER A 163 -22.35 -8.02 17.48
C SER A 163 -22.62 -8.73 18.81
N THR A 164 -21.72 -8.62 19.79
CA THR A 164 -21.90 -9.25 21.11
C THR A 164 -22.82 -8.45 22.02
N GLY A 165 -22.87 -7.12 21.83
CA GLY A 165 -23.65 -6.21 22.68
C GLY A 165 -23.02 -5.98 24.07
N GLU A 166 -21.76 -6.39 24.26
CA GLU A 166 -21.01 -6.21 25.50
C GLU A 166 -20.46 -4.79 25.62
N ILE A 167 -20.36 -4.30 26.86
CA ILE A 167 -19.82 -2.98 27.18
C ILE A 167 -18.31 -3.09 27.31
N ILE A 168 -17.58 -2.46 26.40
CA ILE A 168 -16.11 -2.53 26.35
C ILE A 168 -15.51 -1.32 27.08
N ASP A 169 -14.63 -1.60 28.05
CA ASP A 169 -13.94 -0.57 28.84
C ASP A 169 -12.80 0.08 28.05
N THR A 170 -12.06 -0.71 27.27
CA THR A 170 -10.92 -0.24 26.48
C THR A 170 -10.78 -1.05 25.20
N SER A 171 -10.50 -0.37 24.08
CA SER A 171 -10.19 -0.98 22.78
C SER A 171 -9.39 0.03 21.95
N ASP A 172 -8.10 0.16 22.26
CA ASP A 172 -7.22 1.12 21.62
C ASP A 172 -5.80 0.54 21.43
N THR A 173 -4.93 1.30 20.77
CA THR A 173 -3.57 0.89 20.44
C THR A 173 -2.54 1.17 21.53
N GLU A 174 -2.93 1.82 22.63
CA GLU A 174 -2.03 2.15 23.74
C GLU A 174 -2.12 1.10 24.85
N LYS A 175 -3.34 0.67 25.17
CA LYS A 175 -3.64 -0.26 26.27
C LYS A 175 -4.00 -1.66 25.79
N GLY A 176 -4.53 -1.80 24.57
CA GLY A 176 -5.05 -3.07 24.05
C GLY A 176 -6.57 -3.17 24.20
N PHE A 177 -7.07 -4.30 24.69
CA PHE A 177 -8.51 -4.54 24.85
C PHE A 177 -8.86 -5.03 26.26
N ILE A 178 -9.95 -4.51 26.82
CA ILE A 178 -10.43 -4.85 28.16
C ILE A 178 -11.95 -4.97 28.15
N CYS A 179 -12.45 -6.15 28.50
CA CYS A 179 -13.82 -6.39 28.91
C CYS A 179 -13.86 -6.75 30.40
N LYS A 180 -14.72 -6.09 31.19
CA LYS A 180 -14.90 -6.40 32.61
C LYS A 180 -16.26 -7.04 32.87
N HIS A 181 -16.28 -8.10 33.67
CA HIS A 181 -17.51 -8.76 34.12
C HIS A 181 -18.46 -7.81 34.84
N SER A 182 -17.92 -6.87 35.64
CA SER A 182 -18.71 -5.89 36.39
C SER A 182 -19.56 -4.98 35.53
N ASP A 183 -19.14 -4.78 34.28
CA ASP A 183 -19.77 -3.81 33.38
C ASP A 183 -20.85 -4.50 32.52
N GLN A 184 -20.87 -5.83 32.49
CA GLN A 184 -21.82 -6.60 31.68
C GLN A 184 -23.13 -6.85 32.42
N LYS A 185 -24.26 -6.72 31.72
CA LYS A 185 -25.60 -6.99 32.27
C LYS A 185 -25.78 -8.45 32.73
N ASN A 186 -25.16 -9.38 32.02
CA ASN A 186 -25.14 -10.82 32.34
C ASN A 186 -23.98 -11.19 33.30
N GLY A 187 -23.16 -10.21 33.72
CA GLY A 187 -21.99 -10.40 34.57
C GLY A 187 -20.84 -11.18 33.93
N ARG A 188 -20.83 -11.35 32.60
CA ARG A 188 -19.86 -12.18 31.88
C ARG A 188 -19.42 -11.57 30.56
N CYS A 189 -18.11 -11.59 30.33
CA CYS A 189 -17.50 -11.24 29.05
C CYS A 189 -17.45 -12.47 28.15
N SER A 190 -17.48 -12.23 26.87
CA SER A 190 -17.07 -13.20 25.87
C SER A 190 -15.56 -13.34 25.88
N ASP A 191 -15.08 -14.39 25.22
CA ASP A 191 -13.67 -14.70 25.05
C ASP A 191 -13.16 -14.04 23.78
N TYR A 192 -12.16 -13.16 23.89
CA TYR A 192 -11.68 -12.29 22.81
C TYR A 192 -10.23 -12.54 22.45
N LYS A 193 -9.91 -12.20 21.20
CA LYS A 193 -8.56 -12.15 20.66
C LYS A 193 -8.35 -10.86 19.91
N VAL A 194 -7.12 -10.37 19.94
CA VAL A 194 -6.70 -9.11 19.33
C VAL A 194 -5.62 -9.32 18.28
N ARG A 195 -5.56 -8.43 17.30
CA ARG A 195 -4.38 -8.25 16.46
C ARG A 195 -4.16 -6.78 16.18
N PHE A 196 -2.94 -6.44 15.79
CA PHE A 196 -2.49 -5.07 15.67
C PHE A 196 -2.02 -4.78 14.25
N LEU A 197 -2.37 -3.61 13.72
CA LEU A 197 -1.77 -3.12 12.48
C LEU A 197 -0.47 -2.42 12.87
N CYS A 198 0.64 -2.97 12.41
CA CYS A 198 1.96 -2.41 12.66
C CYS A 198 2.46 -1.61 11.46
N PRO A 199 3.26 -0.54 11.68
CA PRO A 199 3.82 0.23 10.57
C PRO A 199 4.75 -0.62 9.71
N THR A 200 4.97 -0.16 8.48
CA THR A 200 5.68 -0.91 7.45
C THR A 200 7.13 -1.27 7.80
N ASP A 201 7.80 -0.46 8.62
CA ASP A 201 9.17 -0.69 9.10
C ASP A 201 9.29 -1.87 10.08
N PHE A 202 8.20 -2.20 10.79
CA PHE A 202 8.09 -3.41 11.61
C PHE A 202 7.85 -4.65 10.74
N CYS A 203 7.06 -4.47 9.68
CA CYS A 203 6.58 -5.54 8.80
C CYS A 203 7.62 -5.99 7.79
N ALA A 204 8.47 -5.07 7.34
CA ALA A 204 9.59 -5.41 6.51
C ALA A 204 10.67 -6.07 7.39
N PRO A 205 11.27 -7.22 6.99
CA PRO A 205 12.62 -7.49 7.46
C PRO A 205 13.44 -6.23 7.19
N PRO A 206 14.35 -5.82 8.11
CA PRO A 206 15.03 -4.54 8.04
C PRO A 206 15.47 -4.33 6.60
N PRO A 207 15.15 -3.18 5.96
CA PRO A 207 15.49 -2.97 4.59
C PRO A 207 16.94 -3.37 4.47
N VAL A 208 17.26 -4.30 3.56
CA VAL A 208 18.61 -4.41 3.07
C VAL A 208 18.88 -3.01 2.56
N LYS A 209 19.48 -2.17 3.40
CA LYS A 209 20.02 -0.90 2.97
C LYS A 209 20.92 -1.36 1.85
N LEU A 210 20.54 -1.10 0.61
CA LEU A 210 21.42 -1.14 -0.53
C LEU A 210 22.43 0.01 -0.33
N LYS A 211 23.19 -0.04 0.77
CA LYS A 211 24.58 0.36 0.74
C LYS A 211 25.19 -0.67 -0.19
N GLN A 212 25.38 -0.21 -1.41
CA GLN A 212 26.09 -0.82 -2.52
C GLN A 212 27.48 -1.26 -2.07
N PHE A 213 27.57 -2.30 -1.25
CA PHE A 213 28.80 -2.97 -0.87
C PHE A 213 28.91 -4.20 -1.75
N GLY A 214 29.18 -3.94 -3.02
CA GLY A 214 29.90 -4.92 -3.78
C GLY A 214 30.28 -4.47 -5.18
N CYS A 215 31.52 -4.79 -5.56
CA CYS A 215 31.96 -4.70 -6.94
C CYS A 215 31.37 -5.88 -7.71
N TRP A 216 30.86 -5.62 -8.91
CA TRP A 216 30.54 -6.70 -9.83
C TRP A 216 31.84 -7.31 -10.34
N THR A 217 31.87 -8.63 -10.50
CA THR A 217 32.87 -9.28 -11.33
C THR A 217 32.75 -8.85 -12.78
N ASP A 218 33.77 -9.17 -13.58
CA ASP A 218 33.59 -9.32 -15.02
C ASP A 218 32.48 -10.34 -15.33
N TRP A 219 31.96 -10.28 -16.56
CA TRP A 219 31.04 -11.28 -17.07
C TRP A 219 31.79 -12.59 -17.35
N PHE A 220 31.20 -13.70 -16.94
CA PHE A 220 31.68 -15.04 -17.23
C PHE A 220 30.72 -15.72 -18.20
N ASP A 221 31.29 -16.31 -19.23
CA ASP A 221 30.66 -17.19 -20.20
C ASP A 221 31.39 -18.54 -20.11
N ARG A 222 30.65 -19.64 -20.05
CA ARG A 222 31.28 -20.96 -19.86
C ARG A 222 30.68 -22.00 -20.78
N ASP A 223 29.37 -21.99 -20.93
CA ASP A 223 28.69 -22.95 -21.77
C ASP A 223 28.06 -22.18 -22.93
N ASN A 224 27.87 -22.87 -24.06
CA ASN A 224 27.06 -22.32 -25.13
C ASN A 224 25.76 -23.13 -25.14
N PRO A 225 24.63 -22.53 -25.53
CA PRO A 225 23.35 -23.22 -25.55
C PRO A 225 23.44 -24.50 -26.39
N SER A 226 23.22 -25.63 -25.73
CA SER A 226 23.18 -26.96 -26.35
C SER A 226 21.82 -27.61 -26.09
N GLY A 227 21.61 -28.86 -26.54
CA GLY A 227 20.36 -29.60 -26.32
C GLY A 227 19.95 -29.81 -24.84
N LYS A 228 20.76 -29.35 -23.87
CA LYS A 228 20.42 -29.33 -22.44
C LYS A 228 20.17 -27.93 -21.88
N GLY A 229 20.42 -26.86 -22.64
CA GLY A 229 20.42 -25.47 -22.18
C GLY A 229 21.82 -24.87 -22.14
N ASP A 230 21.89 -23.61 -21.69
CA ASP A 230 23.11 -22.90 -21.35
C ASP A 230 23.25 -22.78 -19.82
N PHE A 231 24.46 -22.94 -19.26
CA PHE A 231 24.65 -23.21 -17.83
C PHE A 231 25.90 -22.61 -17.19
N GLU A 232 25.71 -21.51 -16.46
CA GLU A 232 26.72 -20.83 -15.66
C GLU A 232 26.72 -21.32 -14.21
N ILE A 233 26.89 -22.64 -14.01
CA ILE A 233 26.87 -23.25 -12.68
C ILE A 233 28.04 -22.74 -11.84
N LEU A 234 27.73 -22.11 -10.71
CA LEU A 234 28.68 -21.45 -9.81
C LEU A 234 29.91 -22.30 -9.43
N ILE A 235 29.72 -23.57 -9.08
CA ILE A 235 30.82 -24.49 -8.71
C ILE A 235 31.84 -24.62 -9.85
N LYS A 236 31.35 -24.66 -11.09
CA LYS A 236 32.22 -24.76 -12.27
C LYS A 236 32.90 -23.42 -12.56
N LEU A 237 32.19 -22.31 -12.38
CA LEU A 237 32.77 -20.97 -12.50
C LEU A 237 33.89 -20.72 -11.48
N HIS A 238 33.75 -21.16 -10.22
CA HIS A 238 34.82 -21.10 -9.22
C HIS A 238 36.05 -21.91 -9.63
N LYS A 239 35.83 -23.10 -10.20
CA LYS A 239 36.91 -23.98 -10.65
C LYS A 239 37.69 -23.38 -11.81
N GLU A 240 37.00 -22.72 -12.73
CA GLU A 240 37.60 -22.14 -13.95
C GLU A 240 38.12 -20.71 -13.75
N ASN A 241 37.63 -20.00 -12.73
CA ASN A 241 38.00 -18.62 -12.41
C ASN A 241 38.47 -18.49 -10.95
N PRO A 242 39.57 -19.16 -10.55
CA PRO A 242 40.04 -19.17 -9.17
C PRO A 242 40.42 -17.75 -8.72
N GLY A 243 39.91 -17.34 -7.56
CA GLY A 243 40.16 -16.02 -6.97
C GLY A 243 39.44 -14.85 -7.65
N LYS A 244 38.76 -15.06 -8.78
CA LYS A 244 37.95 -14.03 -9.46
C LYS A 244 36.50 -14.01 -9.00
N ILE A 245 36.03 -15.07 -8.34
CA ILE A 245 34.66 -15.23 -7.83
C ILE A 245 34.75 -15.56 -6.34
N CYS A 246 34.15 -14.74 -5.49
CA CYS A 246 34.11 -15.01 -4.05
C CYS A 246 33.34 -16.31 -3.76
N ASN A 247 33.69 -17.01 -2.69
CA ASN A 247 33.11 -18.33 -2.36
C ASN A 247 31.58 -18.26 -2.20
N ASN A 248 31.04 -17.13 -1.74
CA ASN A 248 29.62 -16.88 -1.52
C ASN A 248 29.20 -15.53 -2.13
N PRO A 249 28.85 -15.48 -3.43
CA PRO A 249 28.41 -14.26 -4.08
C PRO A 249 27.06 -13.78 -3.52
N LEU A 250 26.88 -12.45 -3.45
CA LEU A 250 25.68 -11.86 -2.85
C LEU A 250 24.51 -11.77 -3.82
N GLN A 251 24.79 -11.54 -5.11
CA GLN A 251 23.81 -11.42 -6.19
C GLN A 251 24.38 -11.96 -7.49
N ILE A 252 23.48 -12.34 -8.40
CA ILE A 252 23.78 -12.83 -9.74
C ILE A 252 23.01 -11.98 -10.78
N GLN A 253 23.68 -11.62 -11.87
CA GLN A 253 23.06 -11.01 -13.05
C GLN A 253 23.37 -11.87 -14.27
N VAL A 254 22.37 -12.02 -15.13
CA VAL A 254 22.46 -12.80 -16.36
C VAL A 254 22.12 -11.90 -17.56
N LEU A 255 22.90 -11.96 -18.64
CA LEU A 255 22.68 -11.19 -19.87
C LEU A 255 22.86 -12.10 -21.09
N THR A 256 21.99 -11.99 -22.09
CA THR A 256 22.14 -12.75 -23.32
C THR A 256 23.03 -12.05 -24.35
N THR A 257 23.95 -12.77 -25.00
CA THR A 257 24.79 -12.24 -26.10
C THR A 257 24.10 -12.44 -27.46
N GLY A 258 22.92 -11.84 -27.63
CA GLY A 258 22.16 -11.92 -28.88
C GLY A 258 21.33 -10.68 -29.15
N GLY A 259 21.82 -9.81 -30.05
CA GLY A 259 21.05 -8.69 -30.57
C GLY A 259 19.99 -9.17 -31.57
N SER A 260 18.71 -9.09 -31.17
CA SER A 260 17.52 -9.02 -32.04
C SER A 260 17.13 -10.24 -32.89
N LEU A 261 15.96 -10.79 -32.54
CA LEU A 261 14.93 -11.47 -33.35
C LEU A 261 15.37 -12.60 -34.31
N SER A 262 14.99 -13.83 -33.90
CA SER A 262 14.81 -15.09 -34.63
C SER A 262 15.86 -16.19 -34.35
N THR A 263 15.35 -17.29 -33.77
CA THR A 263 15.95 -18.61 -33.46
C THR A 263 16.45 -18.86 -32.01
N PRO A 264 16.32 -20.11 -31.47
CA PRO A 264 16.30 -20.38 -30.04
C PRO A 264 17.65 -20.93 -29.53
N LEU A 265 18.71 -20.13 -29.61
CA LEU A 265 19.98 -20.43 -28.94
C LEU A 265 20.51 -19.12 -28.34
N GLU A 266 20.08 -18.82 -27.11
CA GLU A 266 20.55 -17.66 -26.33
C GLU A 266 21.72 -18.10 -25.44
N THR A 267 22.90 -17.53 -25.65
CA THR A 267 24.05 -17.64 -24.74
C THR A 267 23.85 -16.71 -23.55
N SER A 268 24.01 -17.19 -22.31
CA SER A 268 23.88 -16.43 -21.07
C SER A 268 25.23 -16.10 -20.43
N LEU A 269 25.59 -14.81 -20.45
CA LEU A 269 26.66 -14.28 -19.61
C LEU A 269 26.18 -14.15 -18.17
N THR A 270 27.01 -14.51 -17.19
CA THR A 270 26.74 -14.32 -15.76
C THR A 270 27.78 -13.42 -15.10
N ARG A 271 27.37 -12.42 -14.31
CA ARG A 271 28.25 -11.69 -13.39
C ARG A 271 27.70 -11.71 -11.97
N LEU A 272 28.59 -11.67 -10.98
CA LEU A 272 28.26 -11.84 -9.56
C LEU A 272 28.72 -10.62 -8.75
N THR A 273 27.99 -10.21 -7.71
CA THR A 273 28.48 -9.17 -6.78
C THR A 273 29.38 -9.76 -5.71
N GLN A 274 30.45 -9.02 -5.38
CA GLN A 274 31.44 -9.36 -4.37
C GLN A 274 31.61 -8.22 -3.39
N ARG A 275 31.81 -8.49 -2.10
CA ARG A 275 32.28 -7.47 -1.14
C ARG A 275 33.76 -7.15 -1.34
#